data_AF-A0A0F9WEC9-F1
#
_entry.id   AF-A0A0F9WEC9-F1
#
_cell.length_a   1.000
_cell.length_b   1.000
_cell.length_c   1.000
_cell.angle_alpha   90.00
_cell.angle_beta   90.00
_cell.angle_gamma   90.00
#
_symmetry.space_group_name_H-M   'P 1'
#
loop_
_entity.id
_entity.type
_entity.pdbx_description
1 polymer ?
#
loop_
_entity_poly.entity_id
_entity_poly.type
_entity_poly.pdbx_seq_one_letter_code
_entity_poly.pdbx_strand_id
1 'polypeptide(L)'
;MKKHKKNNETRRILEITTNNLNSVLLELKGSKNLLDINIRTICIFLFKNYSTPEEIFSKIKIIAPKCSFQQEIVTEEDIVDLVAINIIKLLNSNTNINNLFMLEYITSLDYFSRMFTIWYFDNKSLSFDQNSRYIDKLINIIFKICKLDNKNTDSNIRTNENTQHTLTDSNIQNNAFELIDLDDSLEIERIDNELGKIFKNNYSLEKQDKQKIAKICDVIDQIIENNNVCDPIFYDQIIKLIDIDSVLYKKIFKILKHAPSNEIFIEALSNYSNIWRNINFIVEQIGLINVLECTKNPDATLEFLDRSLVDRKEFYEYIFNNEFELNVVENILIYFIKRENDKDILQRLKKRILEFDSESHIVEFINI
;
A
#
# COMPACT_ATOMS: atom_id res chain seq x y z
N MET A 1 63.47 17.52 1.73
CA MET A 1 62.07 17.45 1.23
C MET A 1 61.20 16.73 2.26
N LYS A 2 60.49 17.47 3.11
CA LYS A 2 59.46 16.88 4.00
C LYS A 2 58.27 16.50 3.13
N LYS A 3 58.05 15.21 2.92
CA LYS A 3 56.83 14.71 2.26
C LYS A 3 55.65 15.04 3.18
N HIS A 4 54.84 16.02 2.78
CA HIS A 4 53.48 16.15 3.28
C HIS A 4 52.73 14.86 2.94
N LYS A 5 52.54 13.98 3.93
CA LYS A 5 51.49 12.96 3.90
C LYS A 5 50.16 13.74 3.90
N LYS A 6 49.57 13.93 2.72
CA LYS A 6 48.20 14.42 2.62
C LYS A 6 47.29 13.37 3.29
N ASN A 7 46.54 13.83 4.28
CA ASN A 7 45.50 13.10 5.01
C ASN A 7 44.58 12.33 4.05
N ASN A 8 44.66 10.99 4.10
CA ASN A 8 43.65 10.08 3.55
C ASN A 8 42.61 9.67 4.63
N GLU A 9 42.66 10.25 5.83
CA GLU A 9 41.68 9.99 6.91
C GLU A 9 40.27 10.49 6.59
N THR A 10 40.09 11.29 5.53
CA THR A 10 38.86 12.00 5.22
C THR A 10 37.74 11.17 4.60
N ARG A 11 37.96 9.89 4.25
CA ARG A 11 36.92 9.01 3.64
C ARG A 11 36.99 7.56 4.10
N ARG A 12 37.37 7.30 5.35
CA ARG A 12 37.43 5.92 5.87
C ARG A 12 36.04 5.46 6.33
N ILE A 13 35.48 4.49 5.64
CA ILE A 13 34.35 3.70 6.14
C ILE A 13 34.93 2.71 7.17
N LEU A 14 34.39 2.70 8.38
CA LEU A 14 34.83 1.82 9.46
C LEU A 14 34.15 0.46 9.33
N GLU A 15 34.92 -0.61 9.54
CA GLU A 15 34.39 -1.96 9.62
C GLU A 15 33.78 -2.19 11.01
N ILE A 16 32.49 -2.58 11.04
CA ILE A 16 31.71 -2.69 12.27
C ILE A 16 31.33 -4.15 12.49
N THR A 17 31.66 -4.64 13.68
CA THR A 17 31.29 -5.95 14.21
C THR A 17 30.75 -5.79 15.62
N THR A 18 30.04 -6.78 16.13
CA THR A 18 29.54 -6.79 17.51
C THR A 18 30.68 -6.67 18.53
N ASN A 19 31.86 -7.20 18.21
CA ASN A 19 33.04 -7.21 19.07
C ASN A 19 33.80 -5.86 19.11
N ASN A 20 33.76 -5.07 18.03
CA ASN A 20 34.52 -3.82 17.94
C ASN A 20 33.66 -2.55 18.05
N LEU A 21 32.33 -2.68 18.10
CA LEU A 21 31.40 -1.55 18.04
C LEU A 21 31.71 -0.45 19.08
N ASN A 22 31.92 -0.81 20.35
CA ASN A 22 32.18 0.19 21.39
C ASN A 22 33.46 0.99 21.10
N SER A 23 34.51 0.34 20.62
CA SER A 23 35.76 0.99 20.24
C SER A 23 35.55 1.93 19.04
N VAL A 24 34.79 1.48 18.04
CA VAL A 24 34.40 2.29 16.87
C VAL A 24 33.61 3.52 17.30
N LEU A 25 32.63 3.37 18.19
CA LEU A 25 31.82 4.49 18.70
C LEU A 25 32.66 5.51 19.47
N LEU A 26 33.65 5.07 20.25
CA LEU A 26 34.59 5.95 20.94
C LEU A 26 35.50 6.71 19.97
N GLU A 27 35.95 6.07 18.89
CA GLU A 27 36.73 6.73 17.83
C GLU A 27 35.92 7.83 17.15
N LEU A 28 34.65 7.53 16.81
CA LEU A 28 33.76 8.47 16.13
C LEU A 28 33.36 9.67 16.99
N LYS A 29 33.22 9.46 18.30
CA LYS A 29 33.01 10.54 19.26
C LYS A 29 34.12 11.61 19.19
N GLY A 30 35.35 11.21 18.86
CA GLY A 30 36.50 12.09 18.74
C GLY A 30 36.60 12.87 17.43
N SER A 31 35.80 12.53 16.40
CA SER A 31 35.93 13.10 15.05
C SER A 31 34.59 13.28 14.35
N LYS A 32 34.13 14.55 14.25
CA LYS A 32 32.87 14.90 13.57
C LYS A 32 32.85 14.44 12.10
N ASN A 33 33.95 14.61 11.37
CA ASN A 33 34.01 14.20 9.96
C ASN A 33 33.85 12.68 9.80
N LEU A 34 34.45 11.87 10.68
CA LEU A 34 34.29 10.42 10.63
C LEU A 34 32.87 10.00 11.04
N LEU A 35 32.28 10.69 12.02
CA LEU A 35 30.89 10.49 12.44
C LEU A 35 29.92 10.76 11.29
N ASP A 36 30.03 11.90 10.60
CA ASP A 36 29.16 12.28 9.49
C ASP A 36 29.19 11.25 8.34
N ILE A 37 30.35 10.62 8.10
CA ILE A 37 30.53 9.58 7.07
C ILE A 37 29.89 8.25 7.50
N ASN A 38 29.98 7.88 8.78
CA ASN A 38 29.69 6.52 9.24
C ASN A 38 28.35 6.38 10.00
N ILE A 39 27.73 7.48 10.44
CA ILE A 39 26.56 7.44 11.33
C ILE A 39 25.40 6.61 10.79
N ARG A 40 25.09 6.72 9.49
CA ARG A 40 24.02 5.93 8.85
C ARG A 40 24.32 4.44 8.88
N THR A 41 25.56 4.06 8.56
CA THR A 41 26.02 2.65 8.58
C THR A 41 25.97 2.08 9.99
N ILE A 42 26.33 2.87 11.00
CA ILE A 42 26.25 2.47 12.41
C ILE A 42 24.81 2.26 12.81
N CYS A 43 23.91 3.20 12.53
CA CYS A 43 22.50 3.05 12.88
C CYS A 43 21.88 1.82 12.21
N ILE A 44 22.18 1.58 10.92
CA ILE A 44 21.77 0.34 10.23
C ILE A 44 22.32 -0.90 10.94
N PHE A 45 23.58 -0.88 11.34
CA PHE A 45 24.18 -1.99 12.09
C PHE A 45 23.46 -2.19 13.43
N LEU A 46 23.12 -1.11 14.14
CA LEU A 46 22.41 -1.15 15.41
C LEU A 46 21.02 -1.78 15.24
N PHE A 47 20.22 -1.29 14.28
CA PHE A 47 18.87 -1.80 14.00
C PHE A 47 18.84 -3.28 13.59
N LYS A 48 19.94 -3.80 13.02
CA LYS A 48 20.03 -5.21 12.58
C LYS A 48 20.51 -6.18 13.65
N ASN A 49 21.30 -5.71 14.61
CA ASN A 49 22.04 -6.59 15.52
C ASN A 49 21.62 -6.46 17.00
N TYR A 50 20.80 -5.46 17.34
CA TYR A 50 20.29 -5.25 18.69
C TYR A 50 18.78 -5.36 18.70
N SER A 51 18.26 -6.05 19.70
CA SER A 51 16.84 -6.46 19.73
C SER A 51 15.97 -5.46 20.49
N THR A 52 16.57 -4.63 21.34
CA THR A 52 15.83 -3.71 22.22
C THR A 52 16.21 -2.25 21.98
N PRO A 53 15.25 -1.31 22.09
CA PRO A 53 15.53 0.12 22.06
C PRO A 53 16.58 0.56 23.09
N GLU A 54 16.60 -0.04 24.27
CA GLU A 54 17.54 0.23 25.37
C GLU A 54 18.99 -0.06 24.97
N GLU A 55 19.23 -1.21 24.34
CA GLU A 55 20.56 -1.58 23.85
C GLU A 55 21.06 -0.56 22.83
N ILE A 56 20.21 -0.21 21.86
CA ILE A 56 20.52 0.77 20.82
C ILE A 56 20.79 2.14 21.45
N PHE A 57 19.96 2.57 22.40
CA PHE A 57 20.13 3.81 23.12
C PHE A 57 21.46 3.87 23.88
N SER A 58 21.85 2.76 24.52
CA SER A 58 23.14 2.66 25.23
C SER A 58 24.33 2.90 24.31
N LYS A 59 24.25 2.44 23.05
CA LYS A 59 25.29 2.64 22.03
C LYS A 59 25.31 4.08 21.52
N ILE A 60 24.14 4.63 21.24
CA ILE A 60 24.02 6.02 20.77
C ILE A 60 24.52 7.02 21.82
N LYS A 61 24.31 6.74 23.11
CA LYS A 61 24.85 7.58 24.21
C LYS A 61 26.38 7.72 24.19
N ILE A 62 27.11 6.74 23.66
CA ILE A 62 28.57 6.81 23.58
C ILE A 62 29.00 7.98 22.68
N ILE A 63 28.32 8.15 21.54
CA ILE A 63 28.57 9.20 20.54
C ILE A 63 27.81 10.51 20.80
N ALA A 64 26.67 10.46 21.48
CA ALA A 64 25.84 11.61 21.84
C ALA A 64 25.73 11.83 23.36
N PRO A 65 26.84 12.02 24.10
CA PRO A 65 26.79 12.12 25.58
C PRO A 65 26.17 13.44 26.08
N LYS A 66 25.94 14.43 25.20
CA LYS A 66 25.48 15.79 25.53
C LYS A 66 24.21 16.19 24.78
N CYS A 67 23.31 15.26 24.49
CA CYS A 67 21.94 15.66 24.20
C CYS A 67 21.27 16.03 25.54
N SER A 68 21.46 17.28 25.93
CA SER A 68 20.84 17.91 27.09
C SER A 68 19.31 17.95 26.90
N PHE A 69 18.63 16.87 27.27
CA PHE A 69 17.25 16.88 27.76
C PHE A 69 17.20 16.60 29.28
N GLN A 70 18.36 16.49 29.94
CA GLN A 70 18.43 16.29 31.40
C GLN A 70 17.93 17.48 32.24
N GLN A 71 17.50 18.60 31.65
CA GLN A 71 17.05 19.78 32.41
C GLN A 71 15.58 20.16 32.27
N GLU A 72 14.80 19.45 31.44
CA GLU A 72 13.33 19.47 31.52
C GLU A 72 12.86 18.03 31.40
N ILE A 73 13.20 17.22 32.42
CA ILE A 73 12.61 15.89 32.58
C ILE A 73 11.17 16.12 33.06
N VAL A 74 10.30 16.43 32.11
CA VAL A 74 8.89 16.09 32.24
C VAL A 74 8.83 14.59 31.99
N THR A 75 8.65 13.83 33.08
CA THR A 75 8.11 12.47 33.17
C THR A 75 7.86 11.72 31.85
N GLU A 76 8.48 10.52 31.71
CA GLU A 76 8.07 9.44 30.80
C GLU A 76 8.29 9.65 29.28
N GLU A 77 9.46 10.13 28.84
CA GLU A 77 9.80 10.02 27.41
C GLU A 77 10.12 8.57 27.01
N ASP A 78 9.45 8.10 25.96
CA ASP A 78 9.65 6.79 25.33
C ASP A 78 11.09 6.66 24.80
N ILE A 79 11.75 5.54 25.15
CA ILE A 79 13.14 5.26 24.76
C ILE A 79 13.30 5.25 23.24
N VAL A 80 12.26 4.88 22.49
CA VAL A 80 12.26 4.89 21.02
C VAL A 80 12.36 6.31 20.48
N ASP A 81 11.60 7.26 21.05
CA ASP A 81 11.67 8.68 20.66
C ASP A 81 13.04 9.25 20.99
N LEU A 82 13.60 8.91 22.15
CA LEU A 82 14.94 9.32 22.54
C LEU A 82 16.01 8.82 21.56
N VAL A 83 15.96 7.55 21.17
CA VAL A 83 16.86 7.00 20.16
C VAL A 83 16.71 7.76 18.85
N ALA A 84 15.49 7.93 18.36
CA ALA A 84 15.23 8.58 17.08
C ALA A 84 15.71 10.04 17.07
N ILE A 85 15.37 10.83 18.08
CA ILE A 85 15.79 12.23 18.20
C ILE A 85 17.33 12.34 18.26
N ASN A 86 18.01 11.44 18.97
CA ASN A 86 19.47 11.45 19.01
C ASN A 86 20.08 11.15 17.63
N ILE A 87 19.53 10.19 16.89
CA ILE A 87 19.98 9.88 15.53
C ILE A 87 19.78 11.08 14.61
N ILE A 88 18.61 11.73 14.67
CA ILE A 88 18.28 12.93 13.87
C ILE A 88 19.27 14.06 14.17
N LYS A 89 19.55 14.32 15.44
CA LYS A 89 20.56 15.31 15.87
C LYS A 89 21.96 14.97 15.36
N LEU A 90 22.36 13.70 15.43
CA LEU A 90 23.67 13.24 14.93
C LEU A 90 23.79 13.39 13.41
N LEU A 91 22.67 13.33 12.68
CA LEU A 91 22.61 13.58 11.24
C LEU A 91 22.65 15.08 10.87
N ASN A 92 22.73 15.98 11.86
CA ASN A 92 22.65 17.45 11.70
C ASN A 92 21.44 17.89 10.85
N SER A 93 20.31 17.17 10.91
CA SER A 93 19.12 17.61 10.18
C SER A 93 18.46 18.76 10.92
N ASN A 94 18.05 19.80 10.20
CA ASN A 94 17.23 20.91 10.72
C ASN A 94 15.76 20.47 10.93
N THR A 95 15.51 19.16 11.08
CA THR A 95 14.17 18.61 11.27
C THR A 95 13.61 19.20 12.55
N ASN A 96 12.53 19.97 12.43
CA ASN A 96 11.85 20.51 13.59
C ASN A 96 11.31 19.32 14.40
N ILE A 97 11.82 19.14 15.63
CA ILE A 97 11.40 18.05 16.52
C ILE A 97 10.01 18.39 17.02
N ASN A 98 9.01 18.08 16.19
CA ASN A 98 7.59 18.11 16.50
C ASN A 98 7.08 16.68 16.62
N ASN A 99 5.80 16.48 16.97
CA ASN A 99 5.21 15.15 17.16
C ASN A 99 5.23 14.25 15.90
N LEU A 100 5.71 14.73 14.75
CA LEU A 100 5.69 14.06 13.45
C LEU A 100 7.07 14.12 12.75
N PHE A 101 8.15 14.17 13.52
CA PHE A 101 9.52 14.32 13.02
C PHE A 101 9.96 13.20 12.05
N MET A 102 9.32 12.03 12.09
CA MET A 102 9.64 10.93 11.19
C MET A 102 9.16 11.14 9.75
N LEU A 103 8.25 12.09 9.48
CA LEU A 103 7.68 12.31 8.14
C LEU A 103 8.75 12.61 7.08
N GLU A 104 9.77 13.40 7.42
CA GLU A 104 10.86 13.73 6.49
C GLU A 104 11.58 12.46 6.02
N TYR A 105 11.85 11.53 6.95
CA TYR A 105 12.49 10.25 6.66
C TYR A 105 11.57 9.29 5.92
N ILE A 106 10.25 9.30 6.17
CA ILE A 106 9.30 8.44 5.44
C ILE A 106 9.33 8.75 3.95
N THR A 107 9.39 10.03 3.59
CA THR A 107 9.40 10.46 2.17
C THR A 107 10.73 10.24 1.45
N SER A 108 11.83 10.07 2.18
CA SER A 108 13.13 9.78 1.57
C SER A 108 13.22 8.34 1.06
N LEU A 109 13.83 8.13 -0.11
CA LEU A 109 14.00 6.82 -0.73
C LEU A 109 15.29 6.09 -0.33
N ASP A 110 16.16 6.72 0.45
CA ASP A 110 17.42 6.09 0.84
C ASP A 110 17.21 4.91 1.80
N TYR A 111 18.14 3.94 1.73
CA TYR A 111 18.06 2.70 2.50
C TYR A 111 18.07 2.92 4.02
N PHE A 112 18.85 3.89 4.49
CA PHE A 112 18.89 4.24 5.91
C PHE A 112 17.53 4.74 6.38
N SER A 113 16.93 5.68 5.64
CA SER A 113 15.61 6.21 5.98
C SER A 113 14.53 5.14 6.03
N ARG A 114 14.57 4.12 5.15
CA ARG A 114 13.63 2.99 5.21
C ARG A 114 13.83 2.14 6.48
N MET A 115 15.08 1.76 6.78
CA MET A 115 15.39 0.98 7.98
C MET A 115 15.00 1.73 9.25
N PHE A 116 15.28 3.04 9.28
CA PHE A 116 15.00 3.88 10.44
C PHE A 116 13.50 4.06 10.69
N THR A 117 12.69 4.28 9.65
CA THR A 117 11.24 4.42 9.80
C THR A 117 10.58 3.12 10.23
N ILE A 118 10.98 1.99 9.65
CA ILE A 118 10.45 0.67 10.03
C ILE A 118 10.80 0.38 11.49
N TRP A 119 12.09 0.47 11.86
CA TRP A 119 12.52 0.25 13.24
C TRP A 119 11.76 1.14 14.24
N TYR A 120 11.53 2.42 13.90
CA TYR A 120 10.81 3.34 14.77
C TYR A 120 9.36 2.87 15.01
N PHE A 121 8.59 2.63 13.95
CA PHE A 121 7.18 2.24 14.11
C PHE A 121 6.99 0.79 14.59
N ASP A 122 8.02 -0.05 14.46
CA ASP A 122 8.05 -1.41 15.03
C ASP A 122 8.18 -1.40 16.55
N ASN A 123 8.78 -0.35 17.12
CA ASN A 123 9.05 -0.26 18.55
C ASN A 123 8.22 0.83 19.25
N LYS A 124 7.66 1.78 18.49
CA LYS A 124 6.92 2.92 19.04
C LYS A 124 5.44 2.59 19.18
N SER A 125 4.94 2.66 20.42
CA SER A 125 3.51 2.79 20.67
C SER A 125 3.08 4.25 20.51
N LEU A 126 2.13 4.49 19.61
CA LEU A 126 1.55 5.79 19.33
C LEU A 126 0.24 5.94 20.09
N SER A 127 0.04 7.11 20.71
CA SER A 127 -1.30 7.51 21.15
C SER A 127 -2.26 7.59 19.95
N PHE A 128 -3.56 7.43 20.20
CA PHE A 128 -4.60 7.53 19.16
C PHE A 128 -4.45 8.81 18.30
N ASP A 129 -4.24 9.96 18.94
CA ASP A 129 -4.06 11.25 18.24
C ASP A 129 -2.79 11.29 17.38
N GLN A 130 -1.68 10.73 17.84
CA GLN A 130 -0.44 10.66 17.06
C GLN A 130 -0.62 9.73 15.86
N ASN A 131 -1.28 8.60 16.07
CA ASN A 131 -1.55 7.61 15.05
C ASN A 131 -2.39 8.20 13.91
N SER A 132 -3.57 8.74 14.24
CA SER A 132 -4.45 9.42 13.28
C SER A 132 -3.71 10.50 12.50
N ARG A 133 -2.94 11.36 13.18
CA ARG A 133 -2.15 12.42 12.51
C ARG A 133 -1.06 11.89 11.57
N TYR A 134 -0.39 10.80 11.92
CA TYR A 134 0.59 10.18 11.02
C TYR A 134 -0.13 9.62 9.80
N ILE A 135 -1.15 8.80 10.01
CA ILE A 135 -1.92 8.16 8.95
C ILE A 135 -2.51 9.18 7.98
N ASP A 136 -3.22 10.19 8.47
CA ASP A 136 -3.83 11.21 7.63
C ASP A 136 -2.80 11.90 6.75
N LYS A 137 -1.64 12.26 7.32
CA LYS A 137 -0.57 12.89 6.55
C LYS A 137 0.04 11.96 5.52
N LEU A 138 0.22 10.68 5.85
CA LEU A 138 0.77 9.70 4.94
C LEU A 138 -0.17 9.44 3.76
N ILE A 139 -1.47 9.32 4.03
CA ILE A 139 -2.49 9.24 2.97
C ILE A 139 -2.46 10.50 2.11
N ASN A 140 -2.48 11.68 2.72
CA ASN A 140 -2.42 12.94 1.99
C ASN A 140 -1.20 13.04 1.08
N ILE A 141 -0.06 12.47 1.49
CA ILE A 141 1.13 12.38 0.64
C ILE A 141 0.89 11.44 -0.54
N ILE A 142 0.30 10.24 -0.31
CA ILE A 142 -0.02 9.31 -1.39
C ILE A 142 -0.98 9.95 -2.40
N PHE A 143 -2.08 10.55 -1.93
CA PHE A 143 -3.06 11.22 -2.80
C PHE A 143 -2.41 12.33 -3.64
N LYS A 144 -1.50 13.13 -3.04
CA LYS A 144 -0.74 14.14 -3.77
C LYS A 144 0.17 13.54 -4.84
N ILE A 145 0.89 12.46 -4.52
CA ILE A 145 1.75 11.77 -5.48
C ILE A 145 0.91 11.20 -6.64
N CYS A 146 -0.27 10.65 -6.32
CA CYS A 146 -1.21 10.12 -7.30
C CYS A 146 -2.02 11.20 -8.05
N LYS A 147 -1.86 12.49 -7.69
CA LYS A 147 -2.65 13.62 -8.21
C LYS A 147 -4.16 13.41 -8.09
N LEU A 148 -4.59 12.78 -7.01
CA LEU A 148 -5.99 12.59 -6.68
C LEU A 148 -6.50 13.77 -5.85
N ASP A 149 -7.66 14.32 -6.23
CA ASP A 149 -8.32 15.37 -5.46
C ASP A 149 -8.79 14.79 -4.13
N ASN A 150 -8.20 15.25 -3.03
CA ASN A 150 -8.57 14.84 -1.67
C ASN A 150 -9.79 15.63 -1.13
N LYS A 151 -10.64 16.16 -2.01
CA LYS A 151 -11.82 16.94 -1.64
C LYS A 151 -12.95 16.02 -1.18
N ASN A 152 -12.80 15.42 0.00
CA ASN A 152 -13.90 14.79 0.75
C ASN A 152 -13.62 14.74 2.27
N THR A 153 -12.78 15.63 2.79
CA THR A 153 -12.38 15.62 4.22
C THR A 153 -13.14 16.59 5.12
N ASP A 154 -14.15 17.33 4.62
CA ASP A 154 -15.04 18.12 5.47
C ASP A 154 -16.50 17.74 5.19
N SER A 155 -17.11 16.92 6.06
CA SER A 155 -18.56 16.69 6.01
C SER A 155 -19.30 17.80 6.77
N ASN A 156 -20.36 18.31 6.13
CA ASN A 156 -21.37 19.29 6.58
C ASN A 156 -21.08 20.79 6.32
N ILE A 157 -21.51 21.29 5.15
CA ILE A 157 -22.47 22.40 5.00
C ILE A 157 -23.24 22.15 3.70
N ARG A 158 -24.56 21.96 3.83
CA ARG A 158 -25.49 22.10 2.70
C ARG A 158 -25.49 23.56 2.25
N THR A 159 -25.24 23.81 0.97
CA THR A 159 -26.12 24.64 0.13
C THR A 159 -25.75 24.48 -1.34
N ASN A 160 -26.78 24.32 -2.16
CA ASN A 160 -26.79 24.41 -3.61
C ASN A 160 -25.82 25.45 -4.15
N GLU A 161 -25.09 25.10 -5.20
CA GLU A 161 -25.00 25.93 -6.40
C GLU A 161 -24.46 25.13 -7.59
N ASN A 162 -25.29 25.05 -8.63
CA ASN A 162 -24.94 24.58 -9.95
C ASN A 162 -23.69 25.30 -10.44
N THR A 163 -22.64 24.57 -10.77
CA THR A 163 -21.60 25.08 -11.66
C THR A 163 -21.36 24.07 -12.76
N GLN A 164 -22.00 24.29 -13.90
CA GLN A 164 -21.61 23.73 -15.18
C GLN A 164 -20.15 24.10 -15.43
N HIS A 165 -19.25 23.13 -15.36
CA HIS A 165 -17.92 23.31 -15.92
C HIS A 165 -18.02 23.14 -17.43
N THR A 166 -18.15 24.27 -18.11
CA THR A 166 -17.74 24.46 -19.50
C THR A 166 -16.30 23.96 -19.66
N LEU A 167 -16.14 22.91 -20.45
CA LEU A 167 -14.87 22.53 -21.06
C LEU A 167 -14.41 23.71 -21.92
N THR A 168 -13.55 24.58 -21.38
CA THR A 168 -12.83 25.55 -22.20
C THR A 168 -11.68 24.85 -22.87
N ASP A 169 -11.87 24.66 -24.18
CA ASP A 169 -10.85 24.38 -25.18
C ASP A 169 -9.61 25.28 -24.99
N SER A 170 -8.53 24.71 -24.49
CA SER A 170 -7.18 25.20 -24.79
C SER A 170 -6.15 24.15 -24.38
N ASN A 171 -5.47 23.58 -25.40
CA ASN A 171 -4.30 22.68 -25.37
C ASN A 171 -4.52 21.23 -25.81
N ILE A 172 -5.50 20.96 -26.67
CA ILE A 172 -5.28 19.93 -27.71
C ILE A 172 -4.34 20.57 -28.73
N GLN A 173 -3.03 20.47 -28.51
CA GLN A 173 -2.09 20.64 -29.61
C GLN A 173 -2.46 19.58 -30.65
N ASN A 174 -2.84 20.04 -31.83
CA ASN A 174 -3.04 19.26 -33.03
C ASN A 174 -1.81 18.38 -33.30
N ASN A 175 -1.77 17.18 -32.73
CA ASN A 175 -1.06 16.06 -33.34
C ASN A 175 -2.00 15.48 -34.38
N ALA A 176 -2.26 16.26 -35.44
CA ALA A 176 -2.79 15.71 -36.67
C ALA A 176 -1.79 14.63 -37.10
N PHE A 177 -2.27 13.40 -37.26
CA PHE A 177 -1.48 12.31 -37.83
C PHE A 177 -0.95 12.77 -39.18
N GLU A 178 0.32 13.19 -39.24
CA GLU A 178 1.00 13.35 -40.52
C GLU A 178 1.12 11.94 -41.11
N LEU A 179 0.36 11.75 -42.20
CA LEU A 179 0.48 10.62 -43.11
C LEU A 179 1.91 10.66 -43.66
N ILE A 180 2.71 9.70 -43.22
CA ILE A 180 4.04 9.44 -43.75
C ILE A 180 3.84 8.15 -44.53
N ASP A 181 4.15 8.14 -45.84
CA ASP A 181 4.12 6.92 -46.65
C ASP A 181 5.12 5.92 -46.07
N LEU A 182 4.62 5.01 -45.24
CA LEU A 182 5.33 3.88 -44.66
C LEU A 182 4.74 2.59 -45.23
N ASP A 183 5.56 1.54 -45.29
CA ASP A 183 5.08 0.20 -45.61
C ASP A 183 4.04 -0.22 -44.55
N ASP A 184 2.94 -0.87 -44.93
CA ASP A 184 1.77 -1.11 -44.06
C ASP A 184 2.15 -1.70 -42.69
N SER A 185 3.18 -2.56 -42.65
CA SER A 185 3.67 -3.18 -41.40
C SER A 185 4.33 -2.17 -40.45
N LEU A 186 5.06 -1.18 -40.98
CA LEU A 186 5.71 -0.12 -40.20
C LEU A 186 4.71 0.95 -39.77
N GLU A 187 3.68 1.20 -40.58
CA GLU A 187 2.59 2.11 -40.20
C GLU A 187 1.74 1.49 -39.08
N ILE A 188 1.43 0.18 -39.15
CA ILE A 188 0.78 -0.55 -38.05
C ILE A 188 1.63 -0.49 -36.78
N GLU A 189 2.94 -0.73 -36.85
CA GLU A 189 3.83 -0.68 -35.68
C GLU A 189 3.96 0.75 -35.10
N ARG A 190 3.94 1.78 -35.95
CA ARG A 190 3.88 3.18 -35.52
C ARG A 190 2.55 3.49 -34.84
N ILE A 191 1.43 3.07 -35.41
CA ILE A 191 0.09 3.25 -34.84
C ILE A 191 -0.01 2.51 -33.50
N ASP A 192 0.48 1.27 -33.39
CA ASP A 192 0.50 0.51 -32.12
C ASP A 192 1.38 1.17 -31.07
N ASN A 193 2.51 1.75 -31.47
CA ASN A 193 3.37 2.51 -30.55
C ASN A 193 2.76 3.85 -30.13
N GLU A 194 2.10 4.56 -31.03
CA GLU A 194 1.42 5.82 -30.72
C GLU A 194 0.14 5.60 -29.91
N LEU A 195 -0.66 4.60 -30.25
CA LEU A 195 -1.77 4.11 -29.43
C LEU A 195 -1.25 3.64 -28.07
N GLY A 196 -0.15 2.88 -28.03
CA GLY A 196 0.50 2.46 -26.80
C GLY A 196 0.96 3.64 -25.93
N LYS A 197 1.36 4.77 -26.53
CA LYS A 197 1.67 6.02 -25.80
C LYS A 197 0.40 6.74 -25.36
N ILE A 198 -0.63 6.79 -26.19
CA ILE A 198 -1.94 7.41 -25.88
C ILE A 198 -2.65 6.66 -24.75
N PHE A 199 -2.62 5.32 -24.75
CA PHE A 199 -3.21 4.49 -23.69
C PHE A 199 -2.34 4.44 -22.42
N LYS A 200 -1.01 4.58 -22.51
CA LYS A 200 -0.13 4.75 -21.33
C LYS A 200 -0.19 6.16 -20.72
N ASN A 201 -0.77 7.14 -21.42
CA ASN A 201 -0.89 8.52 -20.94
C ASN A 201 -2.02 8.76 -19.93
N ASN A 202 -2.77 7.74 -19.53
CA ASN A 202 -3.66 7.82 -18.39
C ASN A 202 -2.97 7.26 -17.13
N TYR A 203 -2.33 8.16 -16.37
CA TYR A 203 -1.89 7.95 -14.97
C TYR A 203 -0.90 6.80 -14.68
N SER A 204 0.11 6.56 -15.51
CA SER A 204 1.22 5.69 -15.08
C SER A 204 2.16 6.42 -14.11
N LEU A 205 2.13 6.04 -12.83
CA LEU A 205 3.03 6.56 -11.81
C LEU A 205 4.50 6.31 -12.17
N GLU A 206 5.36 7.30 -11.93
CA GLU A 206 6.81 7.11 -12.11
C GLU A 206 7.37 6.07 -11.14
N LYS A 207 8.46 5.40 -11.54
CA LYS A 207 9.12 4.37 -10.71
C LYS A 207 9.49 4.89 -9.31
N GLN A 208 9.97 6.13 -9.21
CA GLN A 208 10.33 6.73 -7.93
C GLN A 208 9.11 6.95 -7.04
N ASP A 209 8.00 7.37 -7.63
CA ASP A 209 6.76 7.63 -6.91
C ASP A 209 6.12 6.32 -6.45
N LYS A 210 6.16 5.26 -7.27
CA LYS A 210 5.79 3.91 -6.83
C LYS A 210 6.63 3.44 -5.65
N GLN A 211 7.95 3.69 -5.66
CA GLN A 211 8.82 3.34 -4.53
C GLN A 211 8.48 4.14 -3.26
N LYS A 212 8.16 5.43 -3.39
CA LYS A 212 7.74 6.27 -2.26
C LYS A 212 6.43 5.75 -1.68
N ILE A 213 5.42 5.54 -2.51
CA ILE A 213 4.12 5.03 -2.07
C ILE A 213 4.28 3.66 -1.42
N ALA A 214 5.03 2.73 -2.02
CA ALA A 214 5.28 1.42 -1.43
C ALA A 214 5.91 1.51 -0.04
N LYS A 215 6.89 2.41 0.15
CA LYS A 215 7.48 2.66 1.46
C LYS A 215 6.47 3.26 2.45
N ILE A 216 5.65 4.22 2.01
CA ILE A 216 4.61 4.80 2.87
C ILE A 216 3.62 3.73 3.29
N CYS A 217 3.17 2.87 2.38
CA CYS A 217 2.29 1.75 2.70
C CYS A 217 2.93 0.79 3.71
N ASP A 218 4.21 0.46 3.56
CA ASP A 218 4.92 -0.37 4.55
C ASP A 218 4.93 0.28 5.95
N VAL A 219 5.04 1.60 6.03
CA VAL A 219 5.00 2.32 7.30
C VAL A 219 3.59 2.38 7.88
N ILE A 220 2.57 2.63 7.05
CA ILE A 220 1.16 2.62 7.48
C ILE A 220 0.79 1.25 8.06
N ASP A 221 1.15 0.20 7.35
CA ASP A 221 0.94 -1.19 7.74
C ASP A 221 1.56 -1.50 9.12
N GLN A 222 2.81 -1.07 9.36
CA GLN A 222 3.44 -1.20 10.68
C GLN A 222 2.75 -0.37 11.78
N ILE A 223 2.28 0.84 11.45
CA ILE A 223 1.53 1.66 12.40
C ILE A 223 0.24 0.95 12.82
N ILE A 224 -0.46 0.31 11.88
CA ILE A 224 -1.70 -0.42 12.14
C ILE A 224 -1.43 -1.68 12.96
N GLU A 225 -0.47 -2.51 12.54
CA GLU A 225 -0.11 -3.77 13.22
C GLU A 225 0.25 -3.54 14.70
N ASN A 226 0.99 -2.47 15.02
CA ASN A 226 1.48 -2.23 16.39
C ASN A 226 0.53 -1.42 17.28
N ASN A 227 -0.45 -0.72 16.72
CA ASN A 227 -1.25 0.25 17.49
C ASN A 227 -2.76 0.02 17.38
N ASN A 228 -3.19 -1.07 16.73
CA ASN A 228 -4.61 -1.45 16.56
C ASN A 228 -5.48 -0.29 16.05
N VAL A 229 -5.07 0.29 14.92
CA VAL A 229 -5.83 1.36 14.29
C VAL A 229 -7.14 0.79 13.75
N CYS A 230 -8.26 1.30 14.25
CA CYS A 230 -9.60 0.89 13.85
C CYS A 230 -10.47 2.07 13.42
N ASP A 231 -9.91 3.17 12.92
CA ASP A 231 -10.74 4.27 12.40
C ASP A 231 -11.31 3.88 11.01
N PRO A 232 -12.62 3.72 10.84
CA PRO A 232 -13.21 3.36 9.54
C PRO A 232 -12.91 4.40 8.45
N ILE A 233 -12.82 5.68 8.81
CA ILE A 233 -12.60 6.79 7.86
C ILE A 233 -11.26 6.61 7.12
N PHE A 234 -10.27 6.04 7.79
CA PHE A 234 -8.99 5.72 7.19
C PHE A 234 -9.13 4.71 6.04
N TYR A 235 -9.91 3.65 6.25
CA TYR A 235 -10.08 2.60 5.27
C TYR A 235 -10.87 3.09 4.05
N ASP A 236 -11.87 3.96 4.25
CA ASP A 236 -12.61 4.63 3.17
C ASP A 236 -11.72 5.50 2.26
N GLN A 237 -10.57 5.94 2.76
CA GLN A 237 -9.58 6.67 1.96
C GLN A 237 -8.60 5.72 1.27
N ILE A 238 -8.13 4.69 1.98
CA ILE A 238 -7.19 3.70 1.42
C ILE A 238 -7.81 2.88 0.29
N ILE A 239 -9.11 2.54 0.39
CA ILE A 239 -9.82 1.75 -0.61
C ILE A 239 -9.74 2.38 -2.01
N LYS A 240 -9.75 3.72 -2.08
CA LYS A 240 -9.64 4.50 -3.33
C LYS A 240 -8.29 4.33 -4.02
N LEU A 241 -7.30 3.80 -3.31
CA LEU A 241 -5.96 3.57 -3.84
C LEU A 241 -5.80 2.19 -4.51
N ILE A 242 -6.73 1.24 -4.29
CA ILE A 242 -6.60 -0.18 -4.69
C ILE A 242 -6.23 -0.35 -6.17
N ASP A 243 -6.91 0.38 -7.05
CA ASP A 243 -6.80 0.22 -8.50
C ASP A 243 -5.85 1.24 -9.16
N ILE A 244 -5.15 2.07 -8.38
CA ILE A 244 -4.23 3.07 -8.94
C ILE A 244 -3.09 2.42 -9.73
N ASP A 245 -2.53 1.34 -9.19
CA ASP A 245 -1.45 0.63 -9.86
C ASP A 245 -1.36 -0.83 -9.42
N SER A 246 -1.23 -1.73 -10.39
CA SER A 246 -1.16 -3.18 -10.14
C SER A 246 0.04 -3.62 -9.30
N VAL A 247 1.13 -2.85 -9.29
CA VAL A 247 2.32 -3.14 -8.46
C VAL A 247 2.06 -2.73 -7.01
N LEU A 248 1.34 -1.63 -6.79
CA LEU A 248 1.01 -1.11 -5.46
C LEU A 248 -0.16 -1.84 -4.82
N TYR A 249 -1.04 -2.45 -5.62
CA TYR A 249 -2.19 -3.23 -5.17
C TYR A 249 -1.86 -4.14 -3.98
N LYS A 250 -0.78 -4.94 -4.05
CA LYS A 250 -0.43 -5.88 -2.96
C LYS A 250 -0.13 -5.17 -1.63
N LYS A 251 0.45 -3.97 -1.68
CA LYS A 251 0.76 -3.17 -0.48
C LYS A 251 -0.49 -2.57 0.12
N ILE A 252 -1.35 -2.01 -0.73
CA ILE A 252 -2.62 -1.40 -0.32
C ILE A 252 -3.58 -2.46 0.21
N PHE A 253 -3.67 -3.61 -0.47
CA PHE A 253 -4.48 -4.73 -0.01
C PHE A 253 -3.97 -5.27 1.33
N LYS A 254 -2.65 -5.30 1.58
CA LYS A 254 -2.12 -5.70 2.89
C LYS A 254 -2.70 -4.84 4.02
N ILE A 255 -2.72 -3.51 3.84
CA ILE A 255 -3.34 -2.56 4.78
C ILE A 255 -4.84 -2.85 4.96
N LEU A 256 -5.58 -3.06 3.87
CA LEU A 256 -7.03 -3.32 3.92
C LEU A 256 -7.39 -4.61 4.65
N LYS A 257 -6.49 -5.60 4.76
CA LYS A 257 -6.75 -6.81 5.56
C LYS A 257 -7.02 -6.50 7.04
N HIS A 258 -6.58 -5.35 7.52
CA HIS A 258 -6.81 -4.90 8.89
C HIS A 258 -8.15 -4.15 9.05
N ALA A 259 -8.94 -4.00 7.98
CA ALA A 259 -10.21 -3.29 8.03
C ALA A 259 -11.16 -3.91 9.08
N PRO A 260 -11.78 -3.10 9.95
CA PRO A 260 -12.60 -3.60 11.06
C PRO A 260 -14.02 -4.01 10.64
N SER A 261 -14.46 -3.63 9.42
CA SER A 261 -15.85 -3.80 8.96
C SER A 261 -15.92 -4.55 7.64
N ASN A 262 -16.93 -5.41 7.54
CA ASN A 262 -17.32 -6.10 6.31
C ASN A 262 -17.75 -5.13 5.20
N GLU A 263 -18.27 -3.95 5.57
CA GLU A 263 -18.74 -2.93 4.63
C GLU A 263 -17.61 -2.45 3.71
N ILE A 264 -16.39 -2.32 4.23
CA ILE A 264 -15.21 -1.91 3.45
C ILE A 264 -14.90 -2.95 2.37
N PHE A 265 -15.04 -4.25 2.66
CA PHE A 265 -14.79 -5.30 1.68
C PHE A 265 -15.91 -5.40 0.64
N ILE A 266 -17.17 -5.16 1.03
CA ILE A 266 -18.31 -5.09 0.11
C ILE A 266 -18.14 -3.91 -0.85
N GLU A 267 -17.80 -2.72 -0.33
CA GLU A 267 -17.49 -1.55 -1.15
C GLU A 267 -16.31 -1.84 -2.09
N ALA A 268 -15.30 -2.55 -1.59
CA ALA A 268 -14.12 -2.87 -2.38
C ALA A 268 -14.48 -3.74 -3.60
N LEU A 269 -15.22 -4.82 -3.38
CA LEU A 269 -15.71 -5.71 -4.44
C LEU A 269 -16.65 -5.01 -5.42
N SER A 270 -17.50 -4.12 -4.93
CA SER A 270 -18.49 -3.43 -5.76
C SER A 270 -17.85 -2.42 -6.72
N ASN A 271 -16.73 -1.82 -6.35
CA ASN A 271 -16.18 -0.67 -7.05
C ASN A 271 -14.80 -0.88 -7.69
N TYR A 272 -14.03 -1.90 -7.28
CA TYR A 272 -12.64 -2.06 -7.70
C TYR A 272 -12.38 -3.43 -8.33
N SER A 273 -11.74 -3.45 -9.49
CA SER A 273 -11.50 -4.63 -10.30
C SER A 273 -10.41 -5.54 -9.74
N ASN A 274 -9.29 -4.98 -9.23
CA ASN A 274 -8.17 -5.82 -8.79
C ASN A 274 -8.49 -6.62 -7.53
N ILE A 275 -9.52 -6.25 -6.78
CA ILE A 275 -9.89 -6.87 -5.51
C ILE A 275 -10.31 -8.34 -5.65
N TRP A 276 -10.91 -8.70 -6.79
CA TRP A 276 -11.38 -10.05 -7.11
C TRP A 276 -10.24 -11.08 -7.18
N ARG A 277 -8.98 -10.63 -7.32
CA ARG A 277 -7.79 -11.50 -7.23
C ARG A 277 -7.57 -12.11 -5.86
N ASN A 278 -8.15 -11.52 -4.80
CA ASN A 278 -8.07 -12.02 -3.44
C ASN A 278 -9.44 -12.48 -2.91
N ILE A 279 -10.32 -12.95 -3.81
CA ILE A 279 -11.69 -13.30 -3.46
C ILE A 279 -11.80 -14.35 -2.35
N ASN A 280 -10.87 -15.30 -2.26
CA ASN A 280 -10.86 -16.31 -1.19
C ASN A 280 -10.75 -15.66 0.20
N PHE A 281 -9.82 -14.72 0.35
CA PHE A 281 -9.68 -13.97 1.59
C PHE A 281 -10.95 -13.17 1.90
N ILE A 282 -11.57 -12.58 0.89
CA ILE A 282 -12.75 -11.73 1.09
C ILE A 282 -13.98 -12.57 1.46
N VAL A 283 -14.18 -13.73 0.84
CA VAL A 283 -15.24 -14.69 1.21
C VAL A 283 -15.09 -15.10 2.68
N GLU A 284 -13.87 -15.30 3.18
CA GLU A 284 -13.65 -15.58 4.61
C GLU A 284 -14.08 -14.43 5.53
N GLN A 285 -14.02 -13.17 5.07
CA GLN A 285 -14.41 -12.01 5.86
C GLN A 285 -15.93 -11.74 5.81
N ILE A 286 -16.51 -11.75 4.61
CA ILE A 286 -17.90 -11.28 4.41
C ILE A 286 -18.90 -12.39 4.08
N GLY A 287 -18.44 -13.63 3.85
CA GLY A 287 -19.29 -14.74 3.44
C GLY A 287 -19.58 -14.78 1.93
N LEU A 288 -20.03 -15.94 1.44
CA LEU A 288 -20.22 -16.17 0.02
C LEU A 288 -21.41 -15.39 -0.54
N ILE A 289 -22.55 -15.36 0.16
CA ILE A 289 -23.73 -14.61 -0.31
C ILE A 289 -23.38 -13.15 -0.62
N ASN A 290 -22.71 -12.46 0.31
CA ASN A 290 -22.33 -11.06 0.11
C ASN A 290 -21.38 -10.88 -1.07
N VAL A 291 -20.45 -11.82 -1.28
CA VAL A 291 -19.57 -11.83 -2.46
C VAL A 291 -20.38 -12.00 -3.76
N LEU A 292 -21.34 -12.93 -3.77
CA LEU A 292 -22.19 -13.16 -4.94
C LEU A 292 -23.08 -11.94 -5.24
N GLU A 293 -23.58 -11.24 -4.22
CA GLU A 293 -24.33 -9.99 -4.43
C GLU A 293 -23.48 -8.89 -5.07
N CYS A 294 -22.18 -8.86 -4.79
CA CYS A 294 -21.23 -7.94 -5.42
C CYS A 294 -20.90 -8.29 -6.89
N THR A 295 -21.33 -9.45 -7.41
CA THR A 295 -21.06 -9.84 -8.82
C THR A 295 -21.78 -9.00 -9.87
N LYS A 296 -22.65 -8.07 -9.43
CA LYS A 296 -23.23 -7.03 -10.31
C LYS A 296 -22.21 -6.00 -10.80
N ASN A 297 -21.00 -6.00 -10.24
CA ASN A 297 -19.89 -5.22 -10.76
C ASN A 297 -19.50 -5.76 -12.16
N PRO A 298 -19.41 -4.92 -13.20
CA PRO A 298 -19.06 -5.35 -14.56
C PRO A 298 -17.69 -6.02 -14.68
N ASP A 299 -16.77 -5.75 -13.75
CA ASP A 299 -15.44 -6.36 -13.70
C ASP A 299 -15.39 -7.58 -12.75
N ALA A 300 -16.53 -8.05 -12.25
CA ALA A 300 -16.61 -9.17 -11.33
C ALA A 300 -16.08 -10.46 -11.96
N THR A 301 -15.27 -11.19 -11.19
CA THR A 301 -14.78 -12.52 -11.59
C THR A 301 -14.65 -13.44 -10.40
N LEU A 302 -15.15 -14.66 -10.55
CA LEU A 302 -15.01 -15.75 -9.58
C LEU A 302 -13.95 -16.77 -10.01
N GLU A 303 -13.11 -16.45 -10.99
CA GLU A 303 -12.05 -17.34 -11.49
C GLU A 303 -11.07 -17.75 -10.37
N PHE A 304 -10.75 -16.81 -9.48
CA PHE A 304 -9.81 -17.01 -8.38
C PHE A 304 -10.43 -17.68 -7.15
N LEU A 305 -11.75 -17.90 -7.15
CA LEU A 305 -12.44 -18.52 -6.02
C LEU A 305 -12.14 -20.02 -5.96
N ASP A 306 -11.63 -20.47 -4.82
CA ASP A 306 -11.51 -21.89 -4.54
C ASP A 306 -12.89 -22.50 -4.34
N ARG A 307 -13.31 -23.27 -5.35
CA ARG A 307 -14.62 -23.92 -5.42
C ARG A 307 -14.81 -24.96 -4.30
N SER A 308 -13.76 -25.38 -3.62
CA SER A 308 -13.85 -26.27 -2.46
C SER A 308 -14.31 -25.57 -1.19
N LEU A 309 -14.16 -24.24 -1.12
CA LEU A 309 -14.59 -23.41 0.01
C LEU A 309 -16.05 -22.95 -0.11
N VAL A 310 -16.68 -23.19 -1.26
CA VAL A 310 -18.06 -22.80 -1.53
C VAL A 310 -19.01 -23.79 -0.87
N ASP A 311 -19.81 -23.33 0.08
CA ASP A 311 -20.88 -24.15 0.64
C ASP A 311 -21.95 -24.42 -0.41
N ARG A 312 -22.22 -25.70 -0.65
CA ARG A 312 -23.15 -26.14 -1.69
C ARG A 312 -24.57 -25.67 -1.44
N LYS A 313 -25.02 -25.69 -0.18
CA LYS A 313 -26.39 -25.35 0.17
C LYS A 313 -26.61 -23.85 0.01
N GLU A 314 -25.70 -23.04 0.55
CA GLU A 314 -25.70 -21.58 0.42
C GLU A 314 -25.68 -21.16 -1.05
N PHE A 315 -24.82 -21.78 -1.86
CA PHE A 315 -24.73 -21.50 -3.29
C PHE A 315 -26.05 -21.78 -4.04
N TYR A 316 -26.68 -22.94 -3.81
CA TYR A 316 -27.95 -23.26 -4.44
C TYR A 316 -29.10 -22.35 -3.97
N GLU A 317 -29.14 -22.04 -2.68
CA GLU A 317 -30.11 -21.07 -2.14
C GLU A 317 -29.96 -19.72 -2.84
N TYR A 318 -28.73 -19.26 -3.08
CA TYR A 318 -28.49 -18.03 -3.83
C TYR A 318 -28.98 -18.14 -5.29
N ILE A 319 -28.51 -19.13 -6.04
CA ILE A 319 -28.82 -19.31 -7.47
C ILE A 319 -30.34 -19.45 -7.72
N PHE A 320 -31.06 -20.13 -6.82
CA PHE A 320 -32.49 -20.33 -6.99
C PHE A 320 -33.36 -19.13 -6.62
N ASN A 321 -32.87 -18.24 -5.76
CA ASN A 321 -33.68 -17.16 -5.20
C ASN A 321 -33.28 -15.77 -5.70
N ASN A 322 -32.08 -15.59 -6.25
CA ASN A 322 -31.55 -14.29 -6.66
C ASN A 322 -31.31 -14.20 -8.17
N GLU A 323 -31.17 -12.97 -8.66
CA GLU A 323 -30.61 -12.68 -9.97
C GLU A 323 -29.08 -12.82 -9.94
N PHE A 324 -28.51 -13.36 -11.01
CA PHE A 324 -27.06 -13.53 -11.13
C PHE A 324 -26.62 -13.46 -12.58
N GLU A 325 -25.36 -13.10 -12.81
CA GLU A 325 -24.75 -13.12 -14.14
C GLU A 325 -24.16 -14.48 -14.42
N LEU A 326 -24.76 -15.20 -15.38
CA LEU A 326 -24.40 -16.59 -15.70
C LEU A 326 -22.90 -16.73 -16.01
N ASN A 327 -22.33 -15.81 -16.79
CA ASN A 327 -20.92 -15.81 -17.18
C ASN A 327 -19.96 -15.74 -15.98
N VAL A 328 -20.36 -15.04 -14.90
CA VAL A 328 -19.53 -14.87 -13.70
C VAL A 328 -19.53 -16.14 -12.83
N VAL A 329 -20.70 -16.79 -12.71
CA VAL A 329 -20.87 -17.98 -11.84
C VAL A 329 -20.72 -19.32 -12.58
N GLU A 330 -20.59 -19.31 -13.90
CA GLU A 330 -20.56 -20.49 -14.78
C GLU A 330 -19.59 -21.57 -14.29
N ASN A 331 -18.35 -21.18 -13.98
CA ASN A 331 -17.31 -22.10 -13.56
C ASN A 331 -17.65 -22.83 -12.24
N ILE A 332 -18.39 -22.17 -11.35
CA ILE A 332 -18.85 -22.72 -10.08
C ILE A 332 -20.08 -23.61 -10.33
N LEU A 333 -21.03 -23.15 -11.17
CA LEU A 333 -22.19 -23.94 -11.58
C LEU A 333 -21.78 -25.28 -12.19
N ILE A 334 -20.88 -25.26 -13.18
CA ILE A 334 -20.38 -26.48 -13.84
C ILE A 334 -19.72 -27.42 -12.82
N TYR A 335 -18.96 -26.86 -11.87
CA TYR A 335 -18.31 -27.64 -10.82
C TYR A 335 -19.32 -28.38 -9.92
N PHE A 336 -20.40 -27.71 -9.51
CA PHE A 336 -21.45 -28.34 -8.71
C PHE A 336 -22.30 -29.31 -9.51
N ILE A 337 -22.70 -28.97 -10.74
CA ILE A 337 -23.48 -29.84 -11.63
C ILE A 337 -22.78 -31.19 -11.83
N LYS A 338 -21.47 -31.19 -12.09
CA LYS A 338 -20.68 -32.41 -12.28
C LYS A 338 -20.59 -33.32 -11.05
N ARG A 339 -20.93 -32.80 -9.87
CA ARG A 339 -20.84 -33.50 -8.58
C ARG A 339 -22.19 -33.69 -7.91
N GLU A 340 -23.27 -33.19 -8.51
CA GLU A 340 -24.61 -33.29 -7.96
C GLU A 340 -25.28 -34.59 -8.40
N ASN A 341 -25.83 -35.31 -7.42
CA ASN A 341 -26.53 -36.57 -7.65
C ASN A 341 -28.05 -36.42 -7.44
N ASP A 342 -28.48 -35.32 -6.84
CA ASP A 342 -29.88 -35.03 -6.64
C ASP A 342 -30.53 -34.55 -7.95
N LYS A 343 -31.40 -35.39 -8.51
CA LYS A 343 -32.09 -35.13 -9.78
C LYS A 343 -33.03 -33.93 -9.69
N ASP A 344 -33.63 -33.66 -8.53
CA ASP A 344 -34.56 -32.54 -8.36
C ASP A 344 -33.79 -31.21 -8.37
N ILE A 345 -32.62 -31.18 -7.73
CA ILE A 345 -31.71 -30.03 -7.79
C ILE A 345 -31.23 -29.79 -9.22
N LEU A 346 -30.79 -30.84 -9.93
CA LEU A 346 -30.34 -30.73 -11.32
C LEU A 346 -31.45 -30.21 -12.26
N GLN A 347 -32.68 -30.70 -12.11
CA GLN A 347 -33.83 -30.20 -12.86
C GLN A 347 -34.12 -28.73 -12.55
N ARG A 348 -34.06 -28.34 -11.28
CA ARG A 348 -34.27 -26.95 -10.86
C ARG A 348 -33.18 -26.02 -11.39
N LEU A 349 -31.91 -26.45 -11.37
CA LEU A 349 -30.78 -25.71 -11.96
C LEU A 349 -30.96 -25.55 -13.46
N LYS A 350 -31.33 -26.62 -14.18
CA LYS A 350 -31.60 -26.57 -15.63
C LYS A 350 -32.67 -25.53 -15.96
N LYS A 351 -33.79 -25.56 -15.23
CA LYS A 351 -34.86 -24.57 -15.41
C LYS A 351 -34.34 -23.15 -15.15
N ARG A 352 -33.61 -22.96 -14.05
CA ARG A 352 -33.10 -21.64 -13.67
C ARG A 352 -32.12 -21.08 -14.69
N ILE A 353 -31.19 -21.89 -15.21
CA ILE A 353 -30.23 -21.46 -16.23
C ILE A 353 -30.95 -21.03 -17.51
N LEU A 354 -31.94 -21.80 -17.97
CA LEU A 354 -32.72 -21.50 -19.17
C LEU A 354 -33.61 -20.24 -19.04
N GLU A 355 -33.91 -19.79 -17.81
CA GLU A 355 -34.58 -18.51 -17.57
C GLU A 355 -33.66 -17.31 -17.87
N PHE A 356 -32.34 -17.47 -17.74
CA PHE A 356 -31.36 -16.41 -18.02
C PHE A 356 -30.75 -16.51 -19.42
N ASP A 357 -30.52 -17.73 -19.91
CA ASP A 357 -29.95 -17.99 -21.22
C ASP A 357 -30.55 -19.27 -21.80
N SER A 358 -31.46 -19.09 -22.77
CA SER A 358 -32.20 -20.17 -23.42
C SER A 358 -31.33 -21.11 -24.24
N GLU A 359 -30.11 -20.69 -24.62
CA GLU A 359 -29.17 -21.47 -25.42
C GLU A 359 -27.90 -21.82 -24.64
N SER A 360 -27.96 -21.74 -23.31
CA SER A 360 -26.79 -21.96 -22.47
C SER A 360 -26.23 -23.37 -22.63
N HIS A 361 -24.99 -23.45 -23.12
CA HIS A 361 -24.23 -24.68 -23.24
C HIS A 361 -24.00 -25.37 -21.87
N ILE A 362 -24.15 -24.66 -20.75
CA ILE A 362 -24.05 -25.24 -19.40
C ILE A 362 -25.10 -26.35 -19.21
N VAL A 363 -26.26 -26.23 -19.87
CA VAL A 363 -27.34 -27.23 -19.82
C VAL A 363 -26.89 -28.59 -20.35
N GLU A 364 -25.90 -28.64 -21.26
CA GLU A 364 -25.35 -29.90 -21.78
C GLU A 364 -24.61 -30.72 -20.71
N PHE A 365 -24.12 -30.07 -19.64
CA PHE A 365 -23.46 -30.76 -18.53
C PHE A 365 -24.46 -31.38 -17.53
N ILE A 366 -25.75 -31.03 -17.62
CA ILE A 366 -26.79 -31.55 -16.73
C ILE A 366 -27.31 -32.88 -17.29
N ASN A 367 -26.69 -33.98 -16.85
CA ASN A 367 -27.17 -35.34 -17.13
C ASN A 367 -28.29 -35.73 -16.15
N ILE A 368 -29.54 -35.68 -16.61
CA ILE A 368 -30.75 -36.01 -15.82
C ILE A 368 -31.06 -37.51 -15.87
#